data_AF-A0A0F9AFR5-F1
#
_entry.id   AF-A0A0F9AFR5-F1
#
_cell.length_a   1.000
_cell.length_b   1.000
_cell.length_c   1.000
_cell.angle_alpha   90.00
_cell.angle_beta   90.00
_cell.angle_gamma   90.00
#
_symmetry.space_group_name_H-M   'P 1'
#
loop_
_entity.id
_entity.type
_entity.pdbx_description
1 polymer ?
#
loop_
_entity_poly.entity_id
_entity_poly.type
_entity_poly.pdbx_seq_one_letter_code
_entity_poly.pdbx_strand_id
1 'polypeptide(L)'
;MKEEIQQQVIDALQILADKLGTTAEFLWEVLLRQAMVEGVFNVFVSLLWTLIVVATLIGYRKIWVALPKAFPNDSDGVLLLRILLGAASALLVILGTAGGIFGSIRIALTCFVNPEYWALQEVLKRLGG
;
A
#
# COMPACT_ATOMS: atom_id res chain seq x y z
N MET A 1 29.63 -5.85 8.97
CA MET A 1 28.27 -5.79 8.40
C MET A 1 27.24 -5.07 9.28
N LYS A 2 26.78 -5.59 10.43
CA LYS A 2 25.83 -4.83 11.29
C LYS A 2 26.42 -3.50 11.81
N GLU A 3 27.67 -3.53 12.25
CA GLU A 3 28.38 -2.33 12.75
C GLU A 3 28.66 -1.31 11.64
N GLU A 4 29.06 -1.75 10.44
CA GLU A 4 29.26 -0.86 9.28
C GLU A 4 27.97 -0.18 8.84
N ILE A 5 26.86 -0.92 8.78
CA ILE A 5 25.54 -0.37 8.44
C ILE A 5 25.11 0.66 9.48
N GLN A 6 25.35 0.38 10.75
CA GLN A 6 25.03 1.29 11.85
C GLN A 6 25.86 2.58 11.77
N GLN A 7 27.15 2.46 11.44
CA GLN A 7 28.02 3.62 11.24
C GLN A 7 27.57 4.49 10.06
N GLN A 8 27.21 3.87 8.93
CA GLN A 8 26.71 4.60 7.75
C GLN A 8 25.40 5.35 8.04
N VAL A 9 24.51 4.76 8.83
CA VAL A 9 23.26 5.42 9.25
C VAL A 9 23.54 6.65 10.12
N ILE A 10 24.48 6.53 11.06
CA ILE A 10 24.88 7.64 11.93
C ILE A 10 25.52 8.77 11.12
N ASP A 11 26.47 8.43 10.24
CA ASP A 11 27.16 9.41 9.40
C ASP A 11 26.17 10.13 8.46
N ALA A 12 25.21 9.40 7.89
CA ALA A 12 24.16 9.98 7.05
C ALA A 12 23.23 10.93 7.83
N LEU A 13 22.81 10.53 9.03
CA LEU A 13 21.99 11.36 9.90
C LEU A 13 22.74 12.62 10.33
N GLN A 14 24.03 12.54 10.61
CA GLN A 14 24.87 13.69 10.92
C GLN A 14 25.02 14.65 9.73
N ILE A 15 25.28 14.14 8.53
CA ILE A 15 25.35 14.99 7.32
C ILE A 15 24.02 15.70 7.06
N LEU A 16 22.89 15.01 7.28
CA LEU A 16 21.56 15.61 7.15
C LEU A 16 21.31 16.66 8.23
N ALA A 17 21.69 16.36 9.47
CA ALA A 17 21.55 17.24 10.62
C ALA A 17 22.32 18.56 10.40
N ASP A 18 23.59 18.45 9.99
CA ASP A 18 24.46 19.59 9.68
C ASP A 18 23.89 20.46 8.56
N LYS A 19 23.38 19.84 7.49
CA LYS A 19 22.76 20.57 6.35
C LYS A 19 21.46 21.26 6.71
N LEU A 20 20.70 20.69 7.65
CA LEU A 20 19.41 21.21 8.09
C LEU A 20 19.55 22.14 9.30
N GLY A 21 20.77 22.35 9.83
CA GLY A 21 21.03 23.16 11.01
C GLY A 21 20.36 22.60 12.28
N THR A 22 20.21 21.28 12.36
CA THR A 22 19.54 20.56 13.45
C THR A 22 20.44 19.45 13.99
N THR A 23 20.01 18.72 15.02
CA THR A 23 20.74 17.55 15.53
C THR A 23 20.24 16.24 14.91
N ALA A 24 21.10 15.21 14.91
CA ALA A 24 20.75 13.87 14.47
C ALA A 24 19.65 13.24 15.35
N GLU A 25 19.65 13.53 16.66
CA GLU A 25 18.58 13.08 17.56
C GLU A 25 17.22 13.67 17.16
N PHE A 26 17.18 14.95 16.80
CA PHE A 26 15.93 15.59 16.37
C PHE A 26 15.41 14.97 15.06
N LEU A 27 16.28 14.69 14.09
CA LEU A 27 15.90 14.01 12.85
C LEU A 27 15.38 12.58 13.11
N TRP A 28 16.01 11.87 14.04
CA TRP A 28 15.57 10.54 14.46
C TRP A 28 14.17 10.58 15.07
N GLU A 29 13.90 11.52 15.97
CA GLU A 29 12.55 11.70 16.53
C GLU A 29 11.50 12.02 15.47
N VAL A 30 11.85 12.86 14.48
CA VAL A 30 10.96 13.18 13.36
C VAL A 30 10.66 11.94 12.52
N LEU A 31 11.66 11.10 12.22
CA LEU A 31 11.47 9.84 11.51
C LEU A 31 10.54 8.88 12.26
N LEU A 32 10.65 8.79 13.58
CA LEU A 32 9.75 7.97 14.39
C LEU A 32 8.31 8.49 14.36
N ARG A 33 8.11 9.81 14.38
CA ARG A 33 6.76 10.41 14.20
C ARG A 33 6.22 10.16 12.79
N GLN A 34 7.07 10.23 11.77
CA GLN A 34 6.71 9.91 10.39
C GLN A 34 6.29 8.46 10.25
N ALA A 35 6.94 7.51 10.96
CA ALA A 35 6.54 6.11 10.96
C ALA A 35 5.06 5.94 11.35
N MET A 36 4.59 6.63 12.39
CA MET A 36 3.18 6.59 12.80
C MET A 36 2.25 7.17 11.75
N VAL A 37 2.59 8.33 11.16
CA VAL A 37 1.79 8.96 10.10
C VAL A 37 1.69 8.05 8.88
N GLU A 38 2.81 7.47 8.47
CA GLU A 38 2.90 6.53 7.35
C GLU A 38 2.08 5.26 7.64
N GLY A 39 2.13 4.76 8.87
CA GLY A 39 1.31 3.62 9.30
C GLY A 39 -0.19 3.92 9.19
N VAL A 40 -0.65 5.07 9.68
CA VAL A 40 -2.05 5.49 9.58
C VAL A 40 -2.48 5.67 8.13
N PHE A 41 -1.64 6.31 7.32
CA PHE A 41 -1.91 6.50 5.90
C PHE A 41 -2.05 5.16 5.16
N ASN A 42 -1.15 4.21 5.42
CA ASN A 42 -1.21 2.88 4.81
C ASN A 42 -2.45 2.08 5.25
N VAL A 43 -2.89 2.19 6.50
CA VAL A 43 -4.17 1.60 6.93
C VAL A 43 -5.34 2.22 6.17
N PHE A 44 -5.36 3.54 6.02
CA PHE A 44 -6.43 4.23 5.30
C PHE A 44 -6.48 3.83 3.82
N VAL A 45 -5.33 3.77 3.14
CA VAL A 45 -5.21 3.30 1.75
C VAL A 45 -5.68 1.86 1.61
N SER A 46 -5.31 0.97 2.53
CA SER A 46 -5.76 -0.42 2.55
C SER A 46 -7.28 -0.53 2.74
N LEU A 47 -7.86 0.31 3.60
CA LEU A 47 -9.30 0.39 3.80
C LEU A 47 -10.03 0.84 2.52
N LEU A 48 -9.54 1.88 1.85
CA LEU A 48 -10.10 2.35 0.58
C LEU A 48 -10.06 1.27 -0.50
N TRP A 49 -8.93 0.56 -0.65
CA TRP A 49 -8.82 -0.55 -1.58
C TRP A 49 -9.80 -1.69 -1.27
N THR A 50 -9.98 -1.99 0.02
CA THR A 50 -10.96 -2.99 0.47
C THR A 50 -12.38 -2.58 0.08
N LEU A 51 -12.74 -1.30 0.26
CA LEU A 51 -14.05 -0.78 -0.14
C LEU A 51 -14.28 -0.86 -1.66
N ILE A 52 -13.25 -0.53 -2.46
CA ILE A 52 -13.32 -0.65 -3.92
C ILE A 52 -13.58 -2.10 -4.33
N VAL A 53 -12.82 -3.05 -3.78
CA VAL A 53 -12.99 -4.49 -4.07
C VAL A 53 -14.40 -4.94 -3.72
N VAL A 54 -14.91 -4.59 -2.52
CA VAL A 54 -16.26 -4.95 -2.10
C VAL A 54 -17.31 -4.33 -3.02
N ALA A 55 -17.17 -3.07 -3.39
CA ALA A 55 -18.09 -2.38 -4.30
C ALA A 55 -18.10 -3.03 -5.69
N THR A 56 -16.94 -3.39 -6.24
CA THR A 56 -16.80 -4.10 -7.51
C THR A 56 -17.49 -5.47 -7.47
N LEU A 57 -17.32 -6.24 -6.39
CA LEU A 57 -17.97 -7.54 -6.24
C LEU A 57 -19.49 -7.43 -6.14
N ILE A 58 -20.00 -6.44 -5.38
CA ILE A 58 -21.44 -6.17 -5.28
C ILE A 58 -22.00 -5.72 -6.63
N GLY A 59 -21.30 -4.82 -7.33
CA GLY A 59 -21.66 -4.33 -8.66
C GLY A 59 -21.71 -5.47 -9.68
N TYR A 60 -20.67 -6.30 -9.72
CA TYR A 60 -20.60 -7.49 -10.57
C TYR A 60 -21.77 -8.44 -10.30
N ARG A 61 -22.09 -8.72 -9.03
CA ARG A 61 -23.24 -9.58 -8.67
C ARG A 61 -24.57 -9.01 -9.16
N LYS A 62 -24.79 -7.70 -9.02
CA LYS A 62 -26.02 -7.04 -9.50
C LYS A 62 -26.13 -7.15 -11.03
N ILE A 63 -25.04 -6.85 -11.74
CA ILE A 63 -24.96 -6.96 -13.20
C ILE A 63 -25.21 -8.41 -13.64
N TRP A 64 -24.63 -9.39 -12.96
CA TRP A 64 -24.76 -10.81 -13.30
C TRP A 64 -26.21 -11.29 -13.28
N VAL A 65 -27.02 -10.79 -12.34
CA VAL A 65 -28.45 -11.09 -12.20
C VAL A 65 -29.32 -10.24 -13.15
N ALA A 66 -28.92 -8.99 -13.42
CA ALA A 66 -29.70 -8.06 -14.23
C ALA A 66 -29.56 -8.27 -15.74
N LEU A 67 -28.35 -8.57 -16.23
CA LEU A 67 -28.07 -8.72 -17.66
C LEU A 67 -28.96 -9.73 -18.41
N PRO A 68 -29.16 -10.96 -17.92
CA PRO A 68 -29.99 -11.95 -18.62
C PRO A 68 -31.48 -11.58 -18.59
N LYS A 69 -31.91 -10.74 -17.64
CA LYS A 69 -33.29 -10.22 -17.60
C LYS A 69 -33.49 -9.07 -18.59
N ALA A 70 -32.46 -8.25 -18.80
CA ALA A 70 -32.50 -7.12 -19.72
C ALA A 70 -32.40 -7.55 -21.20
N PHE A 71 -31.67 -8.63 -21.48
CA PHE A 71 -31.44 -9.13 -22.84
C PHE A 71 -31.77 -10.63 -22.95
N PRO A 72 -33.07 -11.01 -22.89
CA PRO A 72 -33.48 -12.41 -22.88
C PRO A 72 -33.23 -13.15 -24.22
N ASN A 73 -33.14 -12.42 -25.34
CA ASN A 73 -33.02 -12.98 -26.69
C ASN A 73 -31.59 -12.97 -27.25
N ASP A 74 -30.61 -12.44 -26.51
CA ASP A 74 -29.21 -12.33 -26.95
C ASP A 74 -28.29 -13.06 -25.95
N SER A 75 -28.31 -14.40 -26.02
CA SER A 75 -27.55 -15.26 -25.10
C SER A 75 -26.04 -15.10 -25.23
N ASP A 76 -25.57 -14.91 -26.47
CA ASP A 76 -24.15 -14.97 -26.80
C ASP A 76 -23.46 -13.63 -26.49
N GLY A 77 -24.12 -12.50 -26.78
CA GLY A 77 -23.65 -11.18 -26.39
C GLY A 77 -23.62 -11.00 -24.87
N VAL A 78 -24.64 -11.49 -24.16
CA VAL A 78 -24.71 -11.48 -22.69
C VAL A 78 -23.60 -12.33 -22.07
N LEU A 79 -23.30 -13.50 -22.64
CA LEU A 79 -22.22 -14.37 -22.18
C LEU A 79 -20.85 -13.71 -22.35
N LEU A 80 -20.59 -13.12 -23.53
CA LEU A 80 -19.32 -12.46 -23.82
C LEU A 80 -19.10 -11.25 -22.90
N LEU A 81 -20.14 -10.42 -22.68
CA LEU A 81 -20.05 -9.29 -21.76
C LEU A 81 -19.79 -9.74 -20.31
N ARG A 82 -20.40 -10.84 -19.87
CA ARG A 82 -20.16 -11.40 -18.53
C ARG A 82 -18.71 -11.88 -18.36
N ILE A 83 -18.15 -12.54 -19.37
CA ILE A 83 -16.76 -13.00 -19.34
C ILE A 83 -15.81 -11.80 -19.28
N LEU A 84 -16.03 -10.76 -20.11
CA LEU A 84 -15.20 -9.56 -20.11
C LEU A 84 -15.28 -8.79 -18.78
N LEU A 85 -16.48 -8.58 -18.24
CA LEU A 85 -16.66 -7.93 -16.93
C LEU A 85 -16.08 -8.78 -15.79
N GLY A 86 -16.24 -10.10 -15.87
CA GLY A 86 -15.66 -11.05 -14.93
C GLY A 86 -14.12 -10.96 -14.92
N ALA A 87 -13.50 -11.00 -16.10
CA ALA A 87 -12.05 -10.88 -16.25
C ALA A 87 -11.53 -9.52 -15.75
N ALA A 88 -12.20 -8.42 -16.11
CA ALA A 88 -11.84 -7.08 -15.64
C ALA A 88 -11.95 -6.93 -14.12
N SER A 89 -13.03 -7.46 -13.53
CA SER A 89 -13.21 -7.45 -12.07
C SER A 89 -12.18 -8.32 -11.35
N ALA A 90 -11.86 -9.50 -11.87
CA ALA A 90 -10.83 -10.38 -11.33
C ALA A 90 -9.44 -9.71 -11.36
N LEU A 91 -9.09 -9.07 -12.48
CA LEU A 91 -7.83 -8.32 -12.60
C LEU A 91 -7.75 -7.19 -11.57
N LEU A 92 -8.84 -6.43 -11.40
CA LEU A 92 -8.91 -5.34 -10.43
C LEU A 92 -8.76 -5.83 -8.99
N VAL A 93 -9.35 -6.98 -8.64
CA VAL A 93 -9.16 -7.61 -7.33
C VAL A 93 -7.72 -8.06 -7.13
N ILE A 94 -7.09 -8.68 -8.14
CA ILE A 94 -5.69 -9.12 -8.05
C ILE A 94 -4.75 -7.92 -7.85
N LEU A 95 -4.92 -6.86 -8.63
CA LEU A 95 -4.11 -5.65 -8.52
C LEU A 95 -4.33 -4.94 -7.17
N GLY A 96 -5.59 -4.82 -6.74
CA GLY A 96 -5.95 -4.17 -5.48
C GLY A 96 -5.46 -4.94 -4.25
N THR A 97 -5.51 -6.28 -4.29
CA THR A 97 -5.05 -7.12 -3.17
C THR A 97 -3.53 -7.20 -3.11
N ALA A 98 -2.85 -7.50 -4.22
CA ALA A 98 -1.40 -7.69 -4.25
C ALA A 98 -0.62 -6.38 -4.03
N GLY A 99 -1.02 -5.31 -4.71
CA GLY A 99 -0.34 -4.01 -4.61
C GLY A 99 -0.84 -3.13 -3.48
N GLY A 100 -2.16 -3.05 -3.30
CA GLY A 100 -2.79 -2.17 -2.31
C GLY A 100 -2.80 -2.79 -0.91
N ILE A 101 -3.60 -3.84 -0.73
CA ILE A 101 -3.93 -4.35 0.62
C ILE A 101 -2.72 -5.03 1.28
N PHE A 102 -2.09 -6.01 0.63
CA PHE A 102 -0.97 -6.75 1.21
C PHE A 102 0.29 -5.89 1.37
N GLY A 103 0.55 -5.01 0.40
CA GLY A 103 1.66 -4.05 0.46
C GLY A 103 1.51 -3.08 1.62
N SER A 104 0.38 -2.37 1.68
CA SER A 104 0.13 -1.35 2.70
C SER A 104 -0.03 -1.93 4.10
N ILE A 105 -0.62 -3.12 4.28
CA ILE A 105 -0.73 -3.75 5.61
C ILE A 105 0.64 -4.12 6.16
N ARG A 106 1.57 -4.62 5.32
CA ARG A 106 2.92 -4.95 5.79
C ARG A 106 3.64 -3.71 6.30
N ILE A 107 3.56 -2.61 5.56
CA ILE A 107 4.18 -1.32 5.93
C ILE A 107 3.53 -0.78 7.21
N ALA A 108 2.19 -0.81 7.29
CA ALA A 108 1.49 -0.37 8.49
C ALA A 108 1.90 -1.17 9.73
N LEU A 109 2.02 -2.49 9.60
CA LEU A 109 2.44 -3.36 10.70
C LEU A 109 3.88 -3.03 11.15
N THR A 110 4.81 -2.83 10.23
CA THR A 110 6.19 -2.46 10.62
C THR A 110 6.23 -1.09 11.28
N CYS A 111 5.49 -0.10 10.77
CA CYS A 111 5.38 1.23 11.36
C CYS A 111 4.85 1.22 12.80
N PHE A 112 3.81 0.43 13.10
CA PHE A 112 3.19 0.43 14.43
C PHE A 112 3.88 -0.51 15.42
N VAL A 113 4.35 -1.66 14.97
CA VAL A 113 4.95 -2.68 15.85
C VAL A 113 6.42 -2.41 16.10
N ASN A 114 7.14 -1.85 15.11
CA ASN A 114 8.56 -1.54 15.24
C ASN A 114 8.94 -0.28 14.44
N PRO A 115 8.57 0.91 14.94
CA PRO A 115 8.85 2.19 14.27
C PRO A 115 10.34 2.46 14.10
N GLU A 116 11.19 1.98 15.02
CA GLU A 116 12.65 2.12 14.92
C GLU A 116 13.21 1.32 13.74
N TYR A 117 12.73 0.09 13.55
CA TYR A 117 13.12 -0.72 12.39
C TYR A 117 12.65 -0.07 11.07
N TRP A 118 11.45 0.50 11.04
CA TRP A 118 10.98 1.25 9.89
C TRP A 118 11.87 2.46 9.58
N ALA A 119 12.23 3.25 10.60
CA ALA A 119 13.11 4.41 10.44
C ALA A 119 14.50 4.03 9.92
N LEU A 120 15.09 2.94 10.43
CA LEU A 120 16.35 2.40 9.91
C LEU A 120 16.23 1.97 8.44
N GLN A 121 15.16 1.24 8.10
CA GLN A 121 14.92 0.85 6.70
C GLN A 121 14.77 2.05 5.78
N GLU A 122 14.06 3.08 6.21
CA GLU A 122 13.82 4.28 5.42
C GLU A 122 15.14 5.06 5.18
N VAL A 123 15.98 5.19 6.21
CA VAL A 123 17.32 5.79 6.05
C VAL A 123 18.18 4.95 5.11
N LEU A 124 18.22 3.63 5.28
CA LEU A 124 19.01 2.75 4.41
C LEU A 124 18.53 2.77 2.95
N LYS A 125 17.21 2.81 2.73
CA LYS A 125 16.63 2.93 1.40
C LYS A 125 17.02 4.23 0.70
N ARG A 126 17.17 5.32 1.46
CA ARG A 126 17.60 6.63 0.94
C ARG A 126 19.12 6.74 0.75
N LEU A 127 19.90 5.86 1.37
CA LEU A 127 21.36 5.80 1.21
C LEU A 127 21.82 4.81 0.14
N GLY A 128 21.10 3.69 -0.01
CA GLY A 128 21.42 2.62 -0.95
C GLY A 128 20.80 2.76 -2.33
N GLY A 129 20.02 3.82 -2.58
CA GLY A 129 19.45 4.18 -3.88
C GLY A 129 20.04 5.49 -4.37
#